data_AF-A0A6M8VXI7-F1
#
_entry.id   AF-A0A6M8VXI7-F1
#
_cell.length_a   1.000
_cell.length_b   1.000
_cell.length_c   1.000
_cell.angle_alpha   90.00
_cell.angle_beta   90.00
_cell.angle_gamma   90.00
#
_symmetry.space_group_name_H-M   'P 1'
#
loop_
_entity.id
_entity.type
_entity.pdbx_description
1 polymer ?
#
loop_
_entity_poly.entity_id
_entity_poly.type
_entity_poly.pdbx_seq_one_letter_code
_entity_poly.pdbx_strand_id
1 'polypeptide(L)'
;MMISQKEKELARTSDQQAIEKLQKSIDSQKEKLKKFEEALENIPPQFTLSELIYTRISKEQNKKTEREYSDYVRPRFLMFLADKFPADLKKLGICDHGIKRMKNGLDPADEDRAVYNMTVDHIIERSGSGDWGHDQELDESIHNGHRKTYKVNHFSNLILLPSSIHDGIKNAINEVQELPNLKPGDTSWAMMMVTRGRTEAECYMYVPEDAAEQKKHVWKHQRRISNEIYQIGVMAGQLTSEARIFQEYEEARKKKSGKGQKNGVSGKFNAGEDAQRVFDRRIKPLVQELLDILDSVEERIEQNRERDPEGMAECERQLTGALQRPVFGPLRSQLRKVEDMTGKSVGKPLFIRRRDLLEDLTGGHPFDGKYQPRAANGNQPKKAPQQRKPDHKGGGFKK
;
A
#
# COMPACT_ATOMS: atom_id res chain seq x y z
N MET A 1 2.75 -33.83 -15.41
CA MET A 1 3.79 -34.44 -16.27
C MET A 1 5.21 -34.26 -15.70
N MET A 2 5.55 -33.12 -15.09
CA MET A 2 6.88 -32.85 -14.50
C MET A 2 7.29 -33.75 -13.32
N ILE A 3 6.40 -34.02 -12.33
CA ILE A 3 6.76 -34.83 -11.15
C ILE A 3 7.22 -36.24 -11.57
N SER A 4 6.45 -36.91 -12.42
CA SER A 4 6.79 -38.25 -12.93
C SER A 4 8.10 -38.28 -13.72
N GLN A 5 8.45 -37.21 -14.44
CA GLN A 5 9.74 -37.10 -15.12
C GLN A 5 10.89 -36.95 -14.12
N LYS A 6 10.72 -36.09 -13.10
CA LYS A 6 11.72 -35.91 -12.04
C LYS A 6 11.90 -37.16 -11.18
N GLU A 7 10.84 -37.91 -10.90
CA GLU A 7 10.92 -39.19 -10.19
C GLU A 7 11.68 -40.25 -11.00
N LYS A 8 11.51 -40.27 -12.33
CA LYS A 8 12.29 -41.12 -13.23
C LYS A 8 13.76 -40.70 -13.31
N GLU A 9 14.04 -39.39 -13.28
CA GLU A 9 15.40 -38.85 -13.25
C GLU A 9 16.09 -39.21 -11.93
N LEU A 10 15.42 -38.98 -10.80
CA LEU A 10 15.87 -39.36 -9.46
C LEU A 10 16.26 -40.84 -9.38
N ALA A 11 15.45 -41.74 -9.96
CA ALA A 11 15.71 -43.18 -9.99
C ALA A 11 16.95 -43.58 -10.82
N ARG A 12 17.45 -42.68 -11.68
CA ARG A 12 18.61 -42.91 -12.57
C ARG A 12 19.86 -42.15 -12.13
N THR A 13 19.71 -41.18 -11.23
CA THR A 13 20.83 -40.39 -10.69
C THR A 13 21.56 -41.19 -9.62
N SER A 14 22.89 -41.25 -9.69
CA SER A 14 23.76 -41.88 -8.69
C SER A 14 24.53 -40.87 -7.83
N ASP A 15 24.54 -39.60 -8.21
CA ASP A 15 25.17 -38.52 -7.45
C ASP A 15 24.28 -38.06 -6.28
N GLN A 16 24.79 -38.17 -5.05
CA GLN A 16 24.03 -37.91 -3.83
C GLN A 16 23.52 -36.45 -3.74
N GLN A 17 24.32 -35.47 -4.19
CA GLN A 17 23.91 -34.07 -4.15
C GLN A 17 22.81 -33.77 -5.17
N ALA A 18 22.87 -34.39 -6.35
CA ALA A 18 21.83 -34.29 -7.36
C ALA A 18 20.53 -35.00 -6.91
N ILE A 19 20.63 -36.16 -6.26
CA ILE A 19 19.50 -36.87 -5.63
C ILE A 19 18.79 -35.96 -4.63
N GLU A 20 19.53 -35.35 -3.69
CA GLU A 20 18.94 -34.45 -2.67
C GLU A 20 18.23 -33.24 -3.30
N LYS A 21 18.82 -32.64 -4.34
CA LYS A 21 18.20 -31.51 -5.06
C LYS A 21 16.93 -31.94 -5.79
N LEU A 22 16.95 -33.09 -6.46
CA LEU A 22 15.80 -33.64 -7.18
C LEU A 22 14.66 -33.99 -6.20
N GLN A 23 14.98 -34.63 -5.08
CA GLN A 23 14.00 -34.97 -4.05
C GLN A 23 13.33 -33.71 -3.47
N LYS A 24 14.10 -32.70 -3.07
CA LYS A 24 13.56 -31.40 -2.61
C LYS A 24 12.66 -30.75 -3.66
N SER A 25 13.02 -30.86 -4.94
CA SER A 25 12.22 -30.31 -6.03
C SER A 25 10.90 -31.07 -6.22
N ILE A 26 10.93 -32.40 -6.11
CA ILE A 26 9.73 -33.26 -6.16
C ILE A 26 8.81 -32.94 -4.99
N ASP A 27 9.34 -32.89 -3.77
CA ASP A 27 8.56 -32.62 -2.56
C ASP A 27 7.90 -31.24 -2.62
N SER A 28 8.65 -30.22 -3.07
CA SER A 28 8.11 -28.87 -3.28
C SER A 28 6.97 -28.85 -4.33
N GLN A 29 7.09 -29.63 -5.42
CA GLN A 29 6.03 -29.72 -6.42
C GLN A 29 4.79 -30.47 -5.91
N LYS A 30 4.98 -31.52 -5.11
CA LYS A 30 3.88 -32.24 -4.44
C LYS A 30 3.15 -31.32 -3.45
N GLU A 31 3.89 -30.53 -2.68
CA GLU A 31 3.30 -29.55 -1.76
C GLU A 31 2.48 -28.49 -2.50
N LYS A 32 3.00 -27.96 -3.63
CA LYS A 32 2.27 -27.01 -4.47
C LYS A 32 0.98 -27.61 -5.04
N LEU A 33 1.04 -28.86 -5.51
CA LEU A 33 -0.14 -29.55 -6.04
C LEU A 33 -1.19 -29.75 -4.95
N LYS A 34 -0.77 -30.16 -3.74
CA LYS A 34 -1.67 -30.28 -2.60
C LYS A 34 -2.34 -28.95 -2.23
N LYS A 35 -1.56 -27.86 -2.17
CA LYS A 35 -2.11 -26.50 -1.92
C LYS A 35 -3.08 -26.07 -3.02
N PHE A 36 -2.80 -26.41 -4.27
CA PHE A 36 -3.69 -26.16 -5.39
C PHE A 36 -5.02 -26.91 -5.25
N GLU A 37 -4.97 -28.21 -4.95
CA GLU A 37 -6.17 -29.02 -4.72
C GLU A 37 -7.01 -28.47 -3.56
N GLU A 38 -6.37 -28.16 -2.42
CA GLU A 38 -7.03 -27.52 -1.27
C GLU A 38 -7.62 -26.15 -1.65
N ALA A 39 -6.92 -25.35 -2.47
CA ALA A 39 -7.41 -24.06 -2.93
C ALA A 39 -8.67 -24.20 -3.81
N LEU A 40 -8.72 -25.19 -4.70
CA LEU A 40 -9.89 -25.45 -5.55
C LEU A 40 -11.15 -25.78 -4.74
N GLU A 41 -11.01 -26.53 -3.64
CA GLU A 41 -12.12 -26.87 -2.75
C GLU A 41 -12.62 -25.68 -1.93
N ASN A 42 -11.78 -24.65 -1.76
CA ASN A 42 -12.05 -23.51 -0.88
C ASN A 42 -12.34 -22.20 -1.62
N ILE A 43 -12.52 -22.23 -2.96
CA ILE A 43 -12.87 -21.04 -3.74
C ILE A 43 -14.20 -20.47 -3.22
N PRO A 44 -14.25 -19.20 -2.76
CA PRO A 44 -15.49 -18.62 -2.26
C PRO A 44 -16.56 -18.52 -3.35
N PRO A 45 -17.87 -18.62 -3.02
CA PRO A 45 -18.95 -18.69 -4.02
C PRO A 45 -19.04 -17.49 -4.97
N GLN A 46 -18.53 -16.33 -4.57
CA GLN A 46 -18.45 -15.12 -5.39
C GLN A 46 -17.34 -15.17 -6.46
N PHE A 47 -16.48 -16.18 -6.44
CA PHE A 47 -15.40 -16.34 -7.41
C PHE A 47 -15.67 -17.51 -8.35
N THR A 48 -15.04 -17.46 -9.51
CA THR A 48 -14.96 -18.57 -10.45
C THR A 48 -13.56 -18.62 -11.02
N LEU A 49 -13.20 -19.79 -11.56
CA LEU A 49 -12.04 -19.87 -12.41
C LEU A 49 -12.44 -19.55 -13.85
N SER A 50 -11.60 -18.77 -14.52
CA SER A 50 -11.73 -18.48 -15.94
C SER A 50 -10.39 -18.72 -16.63
N GLU A 51 -10.46 -19.33 -17.80
CA GLU A 51 -9.33 -19.40 -18.72
C GLU A 51 -9.11 -18.04 -19.39
N LEU A 52 -7.84 -17.64 -19.49
CA LEU A 52 -7.43 -16.44 -20.22
C LEU A 52 -6.01 -16.57 -20.75
N ILE A 53 -5.70 -15.75 -21.74
CA ILE A 53 -4.35 -15.65 -22.30
C ILE A 53 -3.54 -14.68 -21.43
N TYR A 54 -2.44 -15.19 -20.86
CA TYR A 54 -1.42 -14.42 -20.15
C TYR A 54 -0.26 -14.15 -21.09
N THR A 55 0.20 -12.90 -21.18
CA THR A 55 1.46 -12.54 -21.83
C THR A 55 2.47 -12.03 -20.81
N ARG A 56 3.72 -12.47 -20.90
CA ARG A 56 4.78 -12.00 -20.01
C ARG A 56 5.34 -10.64 -20.44
N ILE A 57 5.47 -9.70 -19.52
CA ILE A 57 6.14 -8.40 -19.76
C ILE A 57 7.61 -8.39 -19.38
N SER A 58 8.34 -7.40 -19.90
CA SER A 58 9.71 -7.14 -19.48
C SER A 58 9.78 -6.67 -18.01
N LYS A 59 10.95 -6.80 -17.40
CA LYS A 59 11.19 -6.34 -16.02
C LYS A 59 11.02 -4.82 -15.90
N GLU A 60 11.39 -4.08 -16.94
CA GLU A 60 11.28 -2.62 -17.02
C GLU A 60 9.81 -2.19 -17.06
N GLN A 61 8.99 -2.87 -17.87
CA GLN A 61 7.55 -2.65 -17.92
C GLN A 61 6.89 -3.02 -16.58
N ASN A 62 7.31 -4.12 -15.96
CA ASN A 62 6.80 -4.52 -14.65
C ASN A 62 7.10 -3.45 -13.59
N LYS A 63 8.33 -2.94 -13.54
CA LYS A 63 8.73 -1.88 -12.61
C LYS A 63 7.95 -0.58 -12.83
N LYS A 64 7.65 -0.23 -14.09
CA LYS A 64 6.80 0.93 -14.40
C LYS A 64 5.37 0.71 -13.90
N THR A 65 4.82 -0.48 -14.13
CA THR A 65 3.47 -0.86 -13.71
C THR A 65 3.34 -0.89 -12.19
N GLU A 66 4.33 -1.43 -11.48
CA GLU A 66 4.39 -1.47 -10.01
C GLU A 66 4.46 -0.06 -9.40
N ARG A 67 5.28 0.83 -9.98
CA ARG A 67 5.35 2.23 -9.55
C ARG A 67 4.03 2.94 -9.76
N GLU A 68 3.44 2.81 -10.94
CA GLU A 68 2.12 3.38 -11.23
C GLU A 68 1.06 2.86 -10.26
N TYR A 69 1.08 1.55 -10.01
CA TYR A 69 0.16 0.87 -9.12
C TYR A 69 0.23 1.43 -7.69
N SER A 70 1.44 1.42 -7.11
CA SER A 70 1.71 1.86 -5.75
C SER A 70 1.45 3.36 -5.57
N ASP A 71 1.95 4.19 -6.49
CA ASP A 71 1.92 5.65 -6.33
C ASP A 71 0.55 6.25 -6.64
N TYR A 72 -0.22 5.65 -7.55
CA TYR A 72 -1.42 6.29 -8.10
C TYR A 72 -2.68 5.45 -8.02
N VAL A 73 -2.61 4.17 -8.37
CA VAL A 73 -3.79 3.36 -8.64
C VAL A 73 -4.38 2.83 -7.35
N ARG A 74 -3.57 2.14 -6.54
CA ARG A 74 -4.01 1.51 -5.29
C ARG A 74 -4.62 2.51 -4.31
N PRO A 75 -3.99 3.67 -4.01
CA PRO A 75 -4.60 4.66 -3.12
C PRO A 75 -5.97 5.11 -3.62
N ARG A 76 -6.11 5.33 -4.93
CA ARG A 76 -7.37 5.82 -5.51
C ARG A 76 -8.45 4.74 -5.62
N PHE A 77 -8.05 3.47 -5.79
CA PHE A 77 -8.97 2.36 -5.72
C PHE A 77 -9.57 2.23 -4.31
N LEU A 78 -8.76 2.36 -3.26
CA LEU A 78 -9.25 2.39 -1.88
C LEU A 78 -10.21 3.55 -1.63
N MET A 79 -9.89 4.74 -2.16
CA MET A 79 -10.78 5.91 -2.10
C MET A 79 -12.12 5.65 -2.81
N PHE A 80 -12.08 5.06 -4.01
CA PHE A 80 -13.27 4.69 -4.76
C PHE A 80 -14.17 3.75 -3.97
N LEU A 81 -13.61 2.70 -3.36
CA LEU A 81 -14.36 1.78 -2.52
C LEU A 81 -15.00 2.50 -1.33
N ALA A 82 -14.25 3.36 -0.63
CA ALA A 82 -14.75 4.06 0.55
C ALA A 82 -15.81 5.14 0.25
N ASP A 83 -15.78 5.71 -0.95
CA ASP A 83 -16.77 6.68 -1.41
C ASP A 83 -18.03 6.01 -1.97
N LYS A 84 -17.90 4.85 -2.65
CA LYS A 84 -19.01 4.19 -3.35
C LYS A 84 -19.70 3.09 -2.56
N PHE A 85 -18.95 2.33 -1.77
CA PHE A 85 -19.43 1.14 -1.10
C PHE A 85 -19.16 1.15 0.42
N PRO A 86 -19.39 2.26 1.16
CA PRO A 86 -19.08 2.32 2.59
C PRO A 86 -19.89 1.31 3.41
N ALA A 87 -21.13 1.00 3.02
CA ALA A 87 -21.96 0.01 3.71
C ALA A 87 -21.40 -1.41 3.54
N ASP A 88 -20.92 -1.77 2.35
CA ASP A 88 -20.36 -3.10 2.10
C ASP A 88 -18.97 -3.26 2.74
N LEU A 89 -18.18 -2.19 2.83
CA LEU A 89 -16.96 -2.19 3.65
C LEU A 89 -17.26 -2.46 5.14
N LYS A 90 -18.38 -1.94 5.67
CA LYS A 90 -18.82 -2.26 7.04
C LYS A 90 -19.24 -3.72 7.18
N LYS A 91 -19.95 -4.28 6.19
CA LYS A 91 -20.29 -5.73 6.17
C LYS A 91 -19.03 -6.60 6.15
N LEU A 92 -18.01 -6.16 5.42
CA LEU A 92 -16.70 -6.80 5.41
C LEU A 92 -15.96 -6.70 6.76
N GLY A 93 -16.39 -5.80 7.66
CA GLY A 93 -15.84 -5.65 9.01
C GLY A 93 -14.93 -4.45 9.19
N ILE A 94 -14.82 -3.61 8.18
CA ILE A 94 -14.01 -2.39 8.26
C ILE A 94 -14.82 -1.36 9.05
N CYS A 95 -14.28 -0.98 10.21
CA CYS A 95 -14.84 0.06 11.07
C CYS A 95 -14.80 1.46 10.42
N ASP A 96 -15.48 2.43 11.03
CA ASP A 96 -15.54 3.82 10.53
C ASP A 96 -14.16 4.48 10.43
N HIS A 97 -13.25 4.19 11.36
CA HIS A 97 -11.86 4.65 11.28
C HIS A 97 -11.17 4.10 10.02
N GLY A 98 -11.32 2.81 9.73
CA GLY A 98 -10.76 2.16 8.55
C GLY A 98 -11.31 2.72 7.25
N ILE A 99 -12.62 2.96 7.17
CA ILE A 99 -13.25 3.60 6.01
C ILE A 99 -12.73 5.03 5.83
N LYS A 100 -12.57 5.78 6.92
CA LYS A 100 -11.98 7.13 6.87
C LYS A 100 -10.55 7.11 6.35
N ARG A 101 -9.72 6.13 6.74
CA ARG A 101 -8.37 5.94 6.20
C ARG A 101 -8.40 5.62 4.71
N MET A 102 -9.28 4.73 4.28
CA MET A 102 -9.44 4.39 2.85
C MET A 102 -9.87 5.61 2.01
N LYS A 103 -10.69 6.52 2.55
CA LYS A 103 -11.02 7.81 1.89
C LYS A 103 -9.79 8.70 1.64
N ASN A 104 -8.71 8.48 2.36
CA ASN A 104 -7.42 9.15 2.15
C ASN A 104 -6.44 8.31 1.31
N GLY A 105 -6.89 7.17 0.79
CA GLY A 105 -6.09 6.24 0.00
C GLY A 105 -5.11 5.39 0.80
N LEU A 106 -5.39 5.19 2.09
CA LEU A 106 -4.59 4.38 2.99
C LEU A 106 -5.27 3.04 3.29
N ASP A 107 -4.46 2.07 3.71
CA ASP A 107 -5.00 0.79 4.14
C ASP A 107 -5.94 0.93 5.33
N PRO A 108 -7.03 0.15 5.34
CA PRO A 108 -7.94 0.14 6.46
C PRO A 108 -7.19 -0.34 7.71
N ALA A 109 -7.40 0.38 8.81
CA ALA A 109 -6.95 0.00 10.14
C ALA A 109 -8.07 0.33 11.13
N ASP A 110 -8.06 -0.29 12.30
CA ASP A 110 -8.96 0.09 13.38
C ASP A 110 -8.46 1.34 14.13
N GLU A 111 -9.19 1.74 15.18
CA GLU A 111 -8.86 2.91 16.00
C GLU A 111 -7.50 2.79 16.69
N ASP A 112 -7.08 1.55 16.98
CA ASP A 112 -5.76 1.21 17.54
C ASP A 112 -4.67 1.11 16.46
N ARG A 113 -5.01 1.39 15.19
CA ARG A 113 -4.14 1.32 14.01
C ARG A 113 -3.65 -0.09 13.68
N ALA A 114 -4.38 -1.11 14.13
CA ALA A 114 -4.18 -2.46 13.66
C ALA A 114 -4.74 -2.56 12.22
N VAL A 115 -3.84 -2.69 11.25
CA VAL A 115 -4.17 -2.80 9.83
C VAL A 115 -4.92 -4.10 9.58
N TYR A 116 -6.03 -4.04 8.85
CA TYR A 116 -6.76 -5.24 8.43
C TYR A 116 -5.90 -6.02 7.42
N ASN A 117 -5.84 -7.34 7.55
CA ASN A 117 -5.06 -8.21 6.67
C ASN A 117 -5.79 -8.39 5.33
N MET A 118 -5.75 -7.32 4.54
CA MET A 118 -6.42 -7.19 3.26
C MET A 118 -5.43 -6.63 2.25
N THR A 119 -5.61 -7.05 1.01
CA THR A 119 -4.79 -6.61 -0.11
C THR A 119 -5.68 -6.11 -1.24
N VAL A 120 -5.16 -5.13 -1.98
CA VAL A 120 -5.67 -4.79 -3.30
C VAL A 120 -4.82 -5.56 -4.29
N ASP A 121 -5.49 -6.28 -5.17
CA ASP A 121 -4.84 -7.19 -6.09
C ASP A 121 -5.49 -7.12 -7.47
N HIS A 122 -4.77 -7.58 -8.48
CA HIS A 122 -5.22 -7.62 -9.86
C HIS A 122 -6.04 -8.90 -10.11
N ILE A 123 -7.30 -8.75 -10.52
CA ILE A 123 -8.18 -9.88 -10.88
C ILE A 123 -7.53 -10.72 -11.99
N ILE A 124 -6.99 -10.04 -13.00
CA ILE A 124 -6.18 -10.64 -14.05
C ILE A 124 -4.80 -10.00 -14.02
N GLU A 125 -3.78 -10.80 -13.73
CA GLU A 125 -2.39 -10.40 -13.84
C GLU A 125 -2.02 -10.34 -15.34
N ARG A 126 -2.29 -9.22 -16.02
CA ARG A 126 -1.96 -9.06 -17.44
C ARG A 126 -0.59 -8.42 -17.66
N SER A 127 -0.16 -8.41 -18.92
CA SER A 127 0.88 -7.56 -19.49
C SER A 127 0.38 -6.12 -19.72
N GLY A 128 1.24 -5.13 -19.45
CA GLY A 128 1.10 -3.77 -20.00
C GLY A 128 1.08 -2.66 -18.94
N SER A 129 1.95 -1.66 -19.14
CA SER A 129 1.91 -0.39 -18.42
C SER A 129 1.12 0.63 -19.24
N GLY A 130 0.33 1.51 -18.62
CA GLY A 130 -0.25 2.62 -19.35
C GLY A 130 -1.10 3.51 -18.46
N ASP A 131 -0.91 4.81 -18.64
CA ASP A 131 -1.50 5.88 -17.84
C ASP A 131 -2.99 5.65 -17.54
N TRP A 132 -3.35 6.02 -16.30
CA TRP A 132 -4.68 6.36 -15.80
C TRP A 132 -5.70 6.65 -16.92
N GLY A 133 -6.37 5.62 -17.39
CA GLY A 133 -7.24 5.73 -18.55
C GLY A 133 -8.38 4.74 -18.47
N HIS A 134 -9.59 5.27 -18.56
CA HIS A 134 -10.82 4.55 -18.93
C HIS A 134 -10.74 3.84 -20.30
N ASP A 135 -9.58 3.88 -20.94
CA ASP A 135 -9.37 3.46 -22.31
C ASP A 135 -8.88 2.01 -22.29
N GLN A 136 -9.71 1.12 -22.83
CA GLN A 136 -9.30 -0.22 -23.21
C GLN A 136 -8.26 -0.08 -24.33
N GLU A 137 -7.11 -0.71 -24.19
CA GLU A 137 -6.12 -0.81 -25.26
C GLU A 137 -6.11 -2.23 -25.82
N LEU A 138 -5.78 -2.35 -27.10
CA LEU A 138 -5.46 -3.65 -27.68
C LEU A 138 -4.15 -4.09 -27.03
N ASP A 139 -4.12 -5.33 -26.53
CA ASP A 139 -2.86 -5.94 -26.18
C ASP A 139 -2.09 -6.18 -27.49
N GLU A 140 -1.05 -5.39 -27.73
CA GLU A 140 -0.25 -5.45 -28.97
C GLU A 140 0.40 -6.83 -29.18
N SER A 141 0.54 -7.62 -28.10
CA SER A 141 1.07 -9.00 -28.17
C SER A 141 0.03 -10.03 -28.63
N ILE A 142 -1.27 -9.70 -28.58
CA ILE A 142 -2.35 -10.57 -29.05
C ILE A 142 -2.62 -10.24 -30.52
N HIS A 143 -1.76 -10.73 -31.40
CA HIS A 143 -1.96 -10.68 -32.83
C HIS A 143 -3.13 -11.59 -33.22
N ASN A 144 -4.29 -10.98 -33.53
CA ASN A 144 -5.46 -11.49 -34.28
C ASN A 144 -6.79 -11.22 -33.55
N GLY A 145 -7.51 -10.19 -34.00
CA GLY A 145 -8.98 -10.12 -33.92
C GLY A 145 -9.66 -10.06 -32.55
N HIS A 146 -8.95 -10.07 -31.42
CA HIS A 146 -9.57 -10.05 -30.10
C HIS A 146 -9.90 -8.63 -29.60
N ARG A 147 -10.98 -8.53 -28.82
CA ARG A 147 -11.51 -7.28 -28.23
C ARG A 147 -10.42 -6.53 -27.46
N LYS A 148 -10.44 -5.19 -27.51
CA LYS A 148 -9.65 -4.33 -26.61
C LYS A 148 -9.83 -4.81 -25.17
N THR A 149 -8.73 -4.92 -24.43
CA THR A 149 -8.76 -5.45 -23.07
C THR A 149 -8.35 -4.37 -22.07
N TYR A 150 -8.77 -4.51 -20.82
CA TYR A 150 -8.44 -3.53 -19.78
C TYR A 150 -6.95 -3.64 -19.41
N LYS A 151 -6.27 -2.50 -19.27
CA LYS A 151 -4.88 -2.43 -18.81
C LYS A 151 -4.75 -3.01 -17.40
N VAL A 152 -3.55 -3.47 -17.02
CA VAL A 152 -3.26 -4.03 -15.69
C VAL A 152 -3.80 -3.15 -14.57
N ASN A 153 -3.50 -1.85 -14.62
CA ASN A 153 -3.84 -0.89 -13.59
C ASN A 153 -5.25 -0.28 -13.71
N HIS A 154 -6.12 -0.83 -14.57
CA HIS A 154 -7.51 -0.39 -14.68
C HIS A 154 -8.34 -0.85 -13.47
N PHE A 155 -9.24 0.00 -12.96
CA PHE A 155 -10.02 -0.31 -11.74
C PHE A 155 -10.91 -1.55 -11.86
N SER A 156 -11.44 -1.84 -13.05
CA SER A 156 -12.20 -3.08 -13.30
C SER A 156 -11.34 -4.35 -13.27
N ASN A 157 -10.02 -4.20 -13.16
CA ASN A 157 -9.08 -5.29 -12.97
C ASN A 157 -8.56 -5.35 -11.53
N LEU A 158 -9.12 -4.58 -10.59
CA LEU A 158 -8.69 -4.55 -9.21
C LEU A 158 -9.79 -5.07 -8.29
N ILE A 159 -9.36 -5.75 -7.24
CA ILE A 159 -10.24 -6.25 -6.19
C ILE A 159 -9.58 -6.09 -4.82
N LEU A 160 -10.37 -5.69 -3.82
CA LEU A 160 -9.98 -5.72 -2.42
C LEU A 160 -10.38 -7.08 -1.83
N LEU A 161 -9.42 -7.89 -1.40
CA LEU A 161 -9.68 -9.18 -0.78
C LEU A 161 -8.84 -9.40 0.50
N PRO A 162 -9.32 -10.23 1.43
CA PRO A 162 -8.50 -10.70 2.54
C PRO A 162 -7.25 -11.45 2.03
N SER A 163 -6.12 -11.25 2.71
CA SER A 163 -4.86 -11.88 2.30
C SER A 163 -4.92 -13.42 2.37
N SER A 164 -5.81 -13.99 3.18
CA SER A 164 -6.05 -15.44 3.20
C SER A 164 -6.60 -15.99 1.90
N ILE A 165 -7.42 -15.22 1.19
CA ILE A 165 -7.96 -15.60 -0.11
C ILE A 165 -6.90 -15.33 -1.20
N HIS A 166 -6.19 -14.21 -1.10
CA HIS A 166 -5.11 -13.88 -2.03
C HIS A 166 -3.97 -14.91 -1.97
N ASP A 167 -3.35 -15.04 -0.80
CA ASP A 167 -2.16 -15.86 -0.61
C ASP A 167 -2.49 -17.35 -0.53
N GLY A 168 -3.62 -17.70 0.10
CA GLY A 168 -4.01 -19.09 0.31
C GLY A 168 -4.68 -19.75 -0.90
N ILE A 169 -5.39 -18.99 -1.73
CA ILE A 169 -6.19 -19.56 -2.84
C ILE A 169 -5.65 -19.07 -4.19
N LYS A 170 -5.63 -17.76 -4.43
CA LYS A 170 -5.21 -17.22 -5.74
C LYS A 170 -3.75 -17.57 -6.06
N ASN A 171 -2.83 -17.36 -5.12
CA ASN A 171 -1.41 -17.69 -5.34
C ASN A 171 -1.19 -19.19 -5.51
N ALA A 172 -1.93 -20.04 -4.77
CA ALA A 172 -1.86 -21.50 -4.96
C ALA A 172 -2.27 -21.93 -6.38
N ILE A 173 -3.29 -21.27 -6.96
CA ILE A 173 -3.68 -21.46 -8.36
C ILE A 173 -2.60 -20.95 -9.32
N ASN A 174 -2.00 -19.80 -9.07
CA ASN A 174 -0.98 -19.22 -9.96
C ASN A 174 0.36 -19.98 -9.93
N GLU A 175 0.74 -20.52 -8.77
CA GLU A 175 2.04 -21.18 -8.55
C GLU A 175 2.26 -22.46 -9.37
N VAL A 176 1.17 -23.13 -9.76
CA VAL A 176 1.23 -24.36 -10.57
C VAL A 176 1.29 -24.10 -12.07
N GLN A 177 1.10 -22.85 -12.52
CA GLN A 177 0.87 -22.54 -13.93
C GLN A 177 2.12 -22.20 -14.76
N GLU A 178 3.33 -22.37 -14.23
CA GLU A 178 4.61 -22.12 -14.92
C GLU A 178 4.78 -20.74 -15.61
N LEU A 179 3.84 -19.80 -15.39
CA LEU A 179 3.85 -18.46 -15.98
C LEU A 179 5.16 -17.68 -15.75
N PRO A 180 5.85 -17.81 -14.60
CA PRO A 180 7.14 -17.16 -14.39
C PRO A 180 8.25 -17.62 -15.34
N ASN A 181 8.13 -18.79 -15.97
CA ASN A 181 9.11 -19.36 -16.89
C ASN A 181 9.01 -18.81 -18.32
N LEU A 182 7.92 -18.10 -18.64
CA LEU A 182 7.72 -17.46 -19.92
C LEU A 182 8.76 -16.35 -20.13
N LYS A 183 9.25 -16.19 -21.36
CA LYS A 183 10.10 -15.04 -21.72
C LYS A 183 9.21 -13.83 -21.99
N PRO A 184 9.73 -12.59 -21.83
CA PRO A 184 8.97 -11.40 -22.22
C PRO A 184 8.45 -11.50 -23.66
N GLY A 185 7.15 -11.29 -23.85
CA GLY A 185 6.43 -11.45 -25.11
C GLY A 185 5.77 -12.81 -25.32
N ASP A 186 6.20 -13.85 -24.60
CA ASP A 186 5.58 -15.18 -24.70
C ASP A 186 4.18 -15.18 -24.08
N THR A 187 3.28 -15.97 -24.69
CA THR A 187 1.90 -16.13 -24.24
C THR A 187 1.62 -17.56 -23.79
N SER A 188 0.76 -17.73 -22.79
CA SER A 188 0.23 -19.02 -22.35
C SER A 188 -1.21 -18.88 -21.90
N TRP A 189 -1.98 -19.95 -22.05
CA TRP A 189 -3.24 -20.07 -21.33
C TRP A 189 -2.96 -20.15 -19.83
N ALA A 190 -3.78 -19.45 -19.06
CA ALA A 190 -3.75 -19.38 -17.62
C ALA A 190 -5.18 -19.49 -17.06
N MET A 191 -5.32 -20.21 -15.97
CA MET A 191 -6.48 -20.21 -15.10
C MET A 191 -6.36 -19.07 -14.09
N MET A 192 -7.28 -18.12 -14.10
CA MET A 192 -7.30 -17.05 -13.11
C MET A 192 -8.59 -17.11 -12.30
N MET A 193 -8.47 -16.78 -11.01
CA MET A 193 -9.62 -16.59 -10.15
C MET A 193 -10.22 -15.21 -10.42
N VAL A 194 -11.45 -15.18 -10.92
CA VAL A 194 -12.18 -13.95 -11.26
C VAL A 194 -13.46 -13.84 -10.45
N THR A 195 -13.90 -12.61 -10.16
CA THR A 195 -15.19 -12.38 -9.50
C THR A 195 -16.35 -12.72 -10.43
N ARG A 196 -17.41 -13.33 -9.87
CA ARG A 196 -18.71 -13.53 -10.53
C ARG A 196 -19.57 -12.27 -10.50
N GLY A 197 -19.24 -11.30 -9.63
CA GLY A 197 -19.89 -9.99 -9.57
C GLY A 197 -21.42 -10.03 -9.48
N ARG A 198 -21.99 -10.68 -8.46
CA ARG A 198 -23.47 -10.75 -8.31
C ARG A 198 -24.05 -9.39 -7.92
N THR A 199 -23.22 -8.53 -7.34
CA THR A 199 -23.53 -7.12 -7.05
C THR A 199 -22.40 -6.22 -7.56
N GLU A 200 -22.65 -4.92 -7.68
CA GLU A 200 -21.61 -3.96 -8.07
C GLU A 200 -20.43 -3.95 -7.07
N ALA A 201 -20.71 -4.11 -5.77
CA ALA A 201 -19.68 -4.22 -4.73
C ALA A 201 -18.81 -5.48 -4.90
N GLU A 202 -19.43 -6.63 -5.21
CA GLU A 202 -18.71 -7.89 -5.44
C GLU A 202 -17.79 -7.85 -6.67
N CYS A 203 -17.97 -6.89 -7.59
CA CYS A 203 -17.02 -6.66 -8.69
C CYS A 203 -15.68 -6.09 -8.22
N TYR A 204 -15.64 -5.42 -7.06
CA TYR A 204 -14.48 -4.66 -6.59
C TYR A 204 -13.97 -5.09 -5.22
N MET A 205 -14.73 -5.88 -4.47
CA MET A 205 -14.26 -6.41 -3.20
C MET A 205 -14.87 -7.77 -2.90
N TYR A 206 -14.15 -8.54 -2.08
CA TYR A 206 -14.72 -9.65 -1.36
C TYR A 206 -15.81 -9.11 -0.41
N VAL A 207 -17.02 -9.67 -0.52
CA VAL A 207 -18.13 -9.45 0.40
C VAL A 207 -18.43 -10.81 1.05
N PRO A 208 -18.31 -10.95 2.38
CA PRO A 208 -18.63 -12.20 3.06
C PRO A 208 -20.14 -12.46 3.01
N GLU A 209 -20.55 -13.71 2.90
CA GLU A 209 -21.95 -14.14 2.94
C GLU A 209 -22.54 -13.96 4.35
N ASP A 210 -21.74 -14.21 5.39
CA ASP A 210 -22.14 -14.06 6.78
C ASP A 210 -21.00 -13.63 7.73
N ALA A 211 -21.34 -13.46 9.00
CA ALA A 211 -20.40 -13.04 10.05
C ALA A 211 -19.36 -14.12 10.42
N ALA A 212 -19.63 -15.41 10.15
CA ALA A 212 -18.68 -16.47 10.40
C ALA A 212 -17.60 -16.49 9.31
N GLU A 213 -18.01 -16.35 8.04
CA GLU A 213 -17.11 -16.23 6.90
C GLU A 213 -16.22 -14.98 7.00
N GLN A 214 -16.84 -13.86 7.40
CA GLN A 214 -16.12 -12.63 7.73
C GLN A 214 -14.99 -12.88 8.75
N LYS A 215 -15.30 -13.52 9.89
CA LYS A 215 -14.29 -13.80 10.94
C LYS A 215 -13.20 -14.77 10.47
N LYS A 216 -13.54 -15.69 9.56
CA LYS A 216 -12.58 -16.65 9.00
C LYS A 216 -11.52 -15.94 8.17
N HIS A 217 -11.89 -14.94 7.38
CA HIS A 217 -10.99 -14.33 6.40
C HIS A 217 -10.47 -12.95 6.80
N VAL A 218 -11.26 -12.17 7.52
CA VAL A 218 -10.95 -10.79 7.89
C VAL A 218 -10.48 -10.75 9.33
N TRP A 219 -9.17 -10.63 9.49
CA TRP A 219 -8.53 -10.37 10.77
C TRP A 219 -7.57 -9.19 10.65
N LYS A 220 -7.11 -8.71 11.80
CA LYS A 220 -6.19 -7.57 11.89
C LYS A 220 -4.79 -8.10 12.19
N HIS A 221 -3.78 -7.44 11.66
CA HIS A 221 -2.42 -7.72 12.07
C HIS A 221 -2.23 -7.35 13.54
N GLN A 222 -1.45 -8.16 14.26
CA GLN A 222 -0.97 -7.76 15.56
C GLN A 222 -0.19 -6.44 15.40
N ARG A 223 -0.53 -5.46 16.23
CA ARG A 223 0.09 -4.13 16.19
C ARG A 223 1.55 -4.22 16.66
N ARG A 224 2.49 -4.33 15.72
CA ARG A 224 3.95 -4.36 15.98
C ARG A 224 4.58 -2.99 15.70
N ILE A 225 5.53 -2.58 16.54
CA ILE A 225 6.24 -1.29 16.39
C ILE A 225 6.99 -1.24 15.05
N SER A 226 7.63 -2.35 14.64
CA SER A 226 8.31 -2.47 13.34
C SER A 226 7.40 -2.23 12.14
N ASN A 227 6.13 -2.65 12.22
CA ASN A 227 5.14 -2.41 11.17
C ASN A 227 4.78 -0.92 11.08
N GLU A 228 4.61 -0.24 12.22
CA GLU A 228 4.38 1.21 12.24
C GLU A 228 5.58 1.98 11.68
N ILE A 229 6.82 1.55 12.02
CA ILE A 229 8.05 2.12 11.45
C ILE A 229 8.10 1.96 9.93
N TYR A 230 7.72 0.80 9.41
CA TYR A 230 7.63 0.58 7.97
C TYR A 230 6.64 1.54 7.29
N GLN A 231 5.47 1.75 7.91
CA GLN A 231 4.41 2.63 7.38
C GLN A 231 4.85 4.09 7.26
N ILE A 232 5.76 4.58 8.12
CA ILE A 232 6.36 5.93 7.99
C ILE A 232 6.94 6.15 6.59
N GLY A 233 7.69 5.17 6.09
CA GLY A 233 8.31 5.23 4.77
C GLY A 233 7.30 5.18 3.63
N VAL A 234 6.27 4.34 3.75
CA VAL A 234 5.18 4.21 2.78
C VAL A 234 4.41 5.53 2.67
N MET A 235 3.99 6.08 3.81
CA MET A 235 3.23 7.33 3.87
C MET A 235 4.05 8.53 3.38
N ALA A 236 5.35 8.58 3.66
CA ALA A 236 6.22 9.62 3.11
C ALA A 236 6.30 9.55 1.57
N GLY A 237 6.35 8.34 1.01
CA GLY A 237 6.27 8.11 -0.45
C GLY A 237 4.93 8.57 -1.03
N GLN A 238 3.82 8.12 -0.43
CA GLN A 238 2.48 8.53 -0.84
C GLN A 238 2.32 10.04 -0.79
N LEU A 239 2.71 10.68 0.31
CA LEU A 239 2.60 12.13 0.47
C LEU A 239 3.45 12.89 -0.56
N THR A 240 4.59 12.33 -0.97
CA THR A 240 5.42 12.89 -2.06
C THR A 240 4.65 12.85 -3.38
N SER A 241 3.99 11.73 -3.68
CA SER A 241 3.14 11.58 -4.87
C SER A 241 1.93 12.51 -4.85
N GLU A 242 1.26 12.66 -3.71
CA GLU A 242 0.13 13.59 -3.56
C GLU A 242 0.52 15.05 -3.76
N ALA A 243 1.64 15.46 -3.17
CA ALA A 243 2.14 16.82 -3.31
C ALA A 243 2.54 17.13 -4.76
N ARG A 244 3.05 16.15 -5.51
CA ARG A 244 3.28 16.26 -6.96
C ARG A 244 1.96 16.39 -7.74
N ILE A 245 0.99 15.51 -7.49
CA ILE A 245 -0.33 15.56 -8.16
C ILE A 245 -1.00 16.92 -7.93
N PHE A 246 -0.94 17.44 -6.69
CA PHE A 246 -1.43 18.78 -6.37
C PHE A 246 -0.77 19.86 -7.25
N GLN A 247 0.56 19.82 -7.41
CA GLN A 247 1.28 20.77 -8.25
C GLN A 247 0.88 20.65 -9.72
N GLU A 248 0.73 19.43 -10.24
CA GLU A 248 0.27 19.20 -11.62
C GLU A 248 -1.11 19.83 -11.87
N TYR A 249 -2.07 19.67 -10.94
CA TYR A 249 -3.39 20.30 -11.03
C TYR A 249 -3.32 21.82 -10.97
N GLU A 250 -2.53 22.37 -10.06
CA GLU A 250 -2.36 23.82 -9.92
C GLU A 250 -1.65 24.46 -11.12
N GLU A 251 -0.65 23.80 -11.68
CA GLU A 251 0.01 24.24 -12.91
C GLU A 251 -0.96 24.20 -14.10
N ALA A 252 -1.76 23.14 -14.22
CA ALA A 252 -2.81 23.04 -15.23
C ALA A 252 -3.86 24.16 -15.06
N ARG A 253 -4.24 24.50 -13.82
CA ARG A 253 -5.13 25.62 -13.50
C ARG A 253 -4.53 26.95 -13.97
N LYS A 254 -3.26 27.22 -13.65
CA LYS A 254 -2.55 28.44 -14.07
C LYS A 254 -2.42 28.57 -15.58
N LYS A 255 -2.19 27.46 -16.29
CA LYS A 255 -2.17 27.43 -17.77
C LYS A 255 -3.53 27.78 -18.37
N LYS A 256 -4.63 27.29 -17.79
CA LYS A 256 -6.01 27.63 -18.22
C LYS A 256 -6.38 29.10 -17.95
N SER A 257 -5.88 29.71 -16.88
CA SER A 257 -6.13 31.13 -16.59
C SER A 257 -5.28 32.10 -17.42
N GLY A 258 -4.18 31.62 -18.03
CA GLY A 258 -3.18 32.48 -18.70
C GLY A 258 -3.31 32.62 -20.21
N LYS A 259 -4.08 31.76 -20.91
CA LYS A 259 -4.29 31.84 -22.36
C LYS A 259 -5.69 31.38 -22.74
N GLY A 260 -6.39 32.18 -23.54
CA GLY A 260 -7.60 31.78 -24.26
C GLY A 260 -7.31 30.73 -25.34
N GLN A 261 -6.83 29.56 -24.95
CA GLN A 261 -6.54 28.45 -25.85
C GLN A 261 -7.44 27.26 -25.49
N LYS A 262 -8.51 27.12 -26.28
CA LYS A 262 -9.16 25.84 -26.55
C LYS A 262 -8.11 24.96 -27.23
N ASN A 263 -7.47 24.07 -26.47
CA ASN A 263 -7.01 22.74 -26.89
C ASN A 263 -6.02 22.20 -25.85
N GLY A 264 -6.32 21.04 -25.27
CA GLY A 264 -5.29 20.16 -24.73
C GLY A 264 -5.22 19.97 -23.21
N VAL A 265 -6.34 19.75 -22.53
CA VAL A 265 -6.50 18.65 -21.55
C VAL A 265 -7.97 18.23 -21.68
N SER A 266 -8.24 16.94 -21.89
CA SER A 266 -9.60 16.41 -22.02
C SER A 266 -10.52 17.02 -20.95
N GLY A 267 -11.77 17.34 -21.32
CA GLY A 267 -12.76 18.02 -20.46
C GLY A 267 -13.24 17.23 -19.24
N LYS A 268 -12.36 16.46 -18.59
CA LYS A 268 -12.66 15.52 -17.51
C LYS A 268 -12.25 16.01 -16.11
N PHE A 269 -11.61 17.18 -15.97
CA PHE A 269 -11.09 17.66 -14.67
C PHE A 269 -11.31 19.17 -14.45
N ASN A 270 -11.95 19.50 -13.33
CA ASN A 270 -12.10 20.86 -12.84
C ASN A 270 -10.88 21.20 -11.99
N ALA A 271 -9.76 21.52 -12.67
CA ALA A 271 -8.42 21.55 -12.09
C ALA A 271 -8.26 22.32 -10.75
N GLY A 272 -9.04 23.38 -10.50
CA GLY A 272 -9.01 24.11 -9.23
C GLY A 272 -9.77 23.44 -8.09
N GLU A 273 -10.91 22.82 -8.37
CA GLU A 273 -11.65 22.00 -7.40
C GLU A 273 -10.86 20.72 -7.08
N ASP A 274 -10.15 20.19 -8.08
CA ASP A 274 -9.32 18.99 -7.94
C ASP A 274 -8.05 19.24 -7.11
N ALA A 275 -7.35 20.36 -7.29
CA ALA A 275 -6.19 20.72 -6.47
C ALA A 275 -6.56 20.92 -5.00
N GLN A 276 -7.58 21.74 -4.73
CA GLN A 276 -8.03 21.98 -3.35
C GLN A 276 -8.54 20.70 -2.69
N ARG A 277 -9.23 19.83 -3.46
CA ARG A 277 -9.66 18.51 -2.99
C ARG A 277 -8.49 17.60 -2.66
N VAL A 278 -7.44 17.54 -3.49
CA VAL A 278 -6.20 16.79 -3.19
C VAL A 278 -5.56 17.32 -1.90
N PHE A 279 -5.48 18.64 -1.75
CA PHE A 279 -4.90 19.24 -0.56
C PHE A 279 -5.68 18.93 0.72
N ASP A 280 -7.00 19.16 0.72
CA ASP A 280 -7.83 19.02 1.92
C ASP A 280 -8.14 17.56 2.27
N ARG A 281 -8.32 16.68 1.27
CA ARG A 281 -8.70 15.28 1.50
C ARG A 281 -7.54 14.29 1.48
N ARG A 282 -6.37 14.64 0.95
CA ARG A 282 -5.23 13.71 0.83
C ARG A 282 -4.02 14.23 1.57
N ILE A 283 -3.51 15.42 1.22
CA ILE A 283 -2.27 15.95 1.82
C ILE A 283 -2.42 16.18 3.32
N LYS A 284 -3.44 16.94 3.76
CA LYS A 284 -3.63 17.25 5.19
C LYS A 284 -3.82 16.00 6.06
N PRO A 285 -4.74 15.07 5.72
CA PRO A 285 -4.93 13.87 6.55
C PRO A 285 -3.68 12.98 6.59
N LEU A 286 -2.97 12.83 5.47
CA LEU A 286 -1.72 12.05 5.42
C LEU A 286 -0.61 12.65 6.28
N VAL A 287 -0.46 13.99 6.27
CA VAL A 287 0.48 14.68 7.16
C VAL A 287 0.14 14.40 8.62
N GLN A 288 -1.13 14.59 9.00
CA GLN A 288 -1.57 14.40 10.37
C GLN A 288 -1.35 12.96 10.82
N GLU A 289 -1.70 12.01 9.97
CA GLU A 289 -1.54 10.60 10.30
C GLU A 289 -0.06 10.18 10.39
N LEU A 290 0.82 10.78 9.58
CA LEU A 290 2.25 10.53 9.68
C LEU A 290 2.81 11.07 11.00
N LEU A 291 2.39 12.27 11.43
CA LEU A 291 2.71 12.82 12.76
C LEU A 291 2.22 11.89 13.88
N ASP A 292 0.97 11.49 13.78
CA ASP A 292 0.31 10.60 14.73
C ASP A 292 1.07 9.26 14.86
N ILE A 293 1.61 8.70 13.76
CA ILE A 293 2.42 7.46 13.78
C ILE A 293 3.78 7.70 14.43
N LEU A 294 4.42 8.83 14.14
CA LEU A 294 5.69 9.18 14.77
C LEU A 294 5.56 9.25 16.29
N ASP A 295 4.50 9.88 16.79
CA ASP A 295 4.23 10.00 18.22
C ASP A 295 3.90 8.63 18.85
N SER A 296 3.08 7.83 18.18
CA SER A 296 2.75 6.45 18.60
C SER A 296 4.00 5.56 18.72
N VAL A 297 4.89 5.60 17.72
CA VAL A 297 6.11 4.78 17.74
C VAL A 297 7.04 5.22 18.87
N GLU A 298 7.26 6.52 19.06
CA GLU A 298 8.10 7.04 20.14
C GLU A 298 7.53 6.63 21.51
N GLU A 299 6.23 6.83 21.74
CA GLU A 299 5.57 6.46 23.00
C GLU A 299 5.70 4.96 23.28
N ARG A 300 5.45 4.11 22.28
CA ARG A 300 5.53 2.65 22.44
C ARG A 300 6.96 2.16 22.68
N ILE A 301 7.95 2.76 22.03
CA ILE A 301 9.36 2.46 22.31
C ILE A 301 9.66 2.75 23.78
N GLU A 302 9.22 3.90 24.28
CA GLU A 302 9.48 4.28 25.67
C GLU A 302 8.77 3.37 26.67
N GLN A 303 7.49 3.07 26.44
CA GLN A 303 6.69 2.19 27.31
C GLN A 303 7.25 0.76 27.42
N ASN A 304 7.94 0.27 26.39
CA ASN A 304 8.48 -1.09 26.35
C ASN A 304 9.98 -1.16 26.68
N ARG A 305 10.66 -0.02 26.87
CA ARG A 305 12.11 0.04 27.07
C ARG A 305 12.59 -0.74 28.29
N GLU A 306 11.86 -0.67 29.40
CA GLU A 306 12.21 -1.40 30.63
C GLU A 306 11.99 -2.91 30.49
N ARG A 307 11.04 -3.33 29.65
CA ARG A 307 10.67 -4.75 29.49
C ARG A 307 11.53 -5.47 28.47
N ASP A 308 11.91 -4.78 27.39
CA ASP A 308 12.68 -5.32 26.27
C ASP A 308 13.67 -4.26 25.73
N PRO A 309 14.77 -3.99 26.46
CA PRO A 309 15.71 -2.93 26.10
C PRO A 309 16.42 -3.21 24.76
N GLU A 310 16.76 -4.47 24.48
CA GLU A 310 17.44 -4.83 23.23
C GLU A 310 16.51 -4.72 22.02
N GLY A 311 15.26 -5.20 22.14
CA GLY A 311 14.26 -5.06 21.09
C GLY A 311 13.88 -3.60 20.83
N MET A 312 13.80 -2.77 21.86
CA MET A 312 13.54 -1.33 21.69
C MET A 312 14.72 -0.59 21.06
N ALA A 313 15.97 -0.96 21.38
CA ALA A 313 17.14 -0.42 20.70
C ALA A 313 17.16 -0.79 19.19
N GLU A 314 16.69 -1.98 18.82
CA GLU A 314 16.50 -2.34 17.41
C GLU A 314 15.39 -1.52 16.75
N CYS A 315 14.27 -1.30 17.43
CA CYS A 315 13.21 -0.42 16.93
C CYS A 315 13.69 1.02 16.72
N GLU A 316 14.50 1.58 17.62
CA GLU A 316 15.11 2.90 17.46
C GLU A 316 16.04 2.99 16.25
N ARG A 317 16.85 1.95 15.99
CA ARG A 317 17.68 1.86 14.77
C ARG A 317 16.81 1.83 13.51
N GLN A 318 15.76 1.02 13.51
CA GLN A 318 14.82 0.94 12.39
C GLN A 318 14.11 2.27 12.16
N LEU A 319 13.65 2.94 13.21
CA LEU A 319 13.01 4.26 13.15
C LEU A 319 13.98 5.31 12.59
N THR A 320 15.23 5.33 13.07
CA THR A 320 16.28 6.20 12.56
C THR A 320 16.47 5.98 11.06
N GLY A 321 16.62 4.72 10.63
CA GLY A 321 16.73 4.35 9.22
C GLY A 321 15.52 4.77 8.39
N ALA A 322 14.30 4.61 8.91
CA ALA A 322 13.07 5.03 8.24
C ALA A 322 13.00 6.55 8.07
N LEU A 323 13.33 7.32 9.11
CA LEU A 323 13.35 8.78 9.07
C LEU A 323 14.45 9.32 8.14
N GLN A 324 15.58 8.62 8.00
CA GLN A 324 16.68 9.00 7.11
C GLN A 324 16.46 8.61 5.64
N ARG A 325 15.38 7.90 5.30
CA ARG A 325 15.13 7.47 3.92
C ARG A 325 15.19 8.64 2.93
N PRO A 326 15.78 8.43 1.73
CA PRO A 326 15.91 9.47 0.71
C PRO A 326 14.60 10.16 0.32
N VAL A 327 13.45 9.48 0.49
CA VAL A 327 12.11 10.00 0.19
C VAL A 327 11.80 11.31 0.91
N PHE A 328 12.35 11.55 2.11
CA PHE A 328 12.10 12.79 2.86
C PHE A 328 12.72 14.04 2.23
N GLY A 329 13.74 13.90 1.38
CA GLY A 329 14.34 15.02 0.64
C GLY A 329 13.36 15.60 -0.39
N PRO A 330 12.93 14.80 -1.39
CA PRO A 330 11.87 15.18 -2.32
C PRO A 330 10.60 15.61 -1.60
N LEU A 331 10.13 14.86 -0.59
CA LEU A 331 8.93 15.20 0.18
C LEU A 331 8.99 16.62 0.75
N ARG A 332 10.13 17.02 1.34
CA ARG A 332 10.32 18.37 1.89
C ARG A 332 10.17 19.44 0.83
N SER A 333 10.81 19.23 -0.33
CA SER A 333 10.73 20.15 -1.45
C SER A 333 9.29 20.26 -1.97
N GLN A 334 8.61 19.11 -2.14
CA GLN A 334 7.25 19.05 -2.65
C GLN A 334 6.24 19.71 -1.69
N LEU A 335 6.31 19.42 -0.39
CA LEU A 335 5.41 20.04 0.59
C LEU A 335 5.66 21.54 0.74
N ARG A 336 6.91 22.00 0.68
CA ARG A 336 7.20 23.44 0.69
C ARG A 336 6.51 24.16 -0.47
N LYS A 337 6.56 23.59 -1.67
CA LYS A 337 5.83 24.15 -2.83
C LYS A 337 4.32 24.18 -2.58
N VAL A 338 3.74 23.12 -2.00
CA VAL A 338 2.32 23.10 -1.63
C VAL A 338 2.01 24.22 -0.63
N GLU A 339 2.84 24.42 0.40
CA GLU A 339 2.69 25.50 1.37
C GLU A 339 2.78 26.88 0.69
N ASP A 340 3.75 27.09 -0.20
CA ASP A 340 3.94 28.34 -0.96
C ASP A 340 2.71 28.64 -1.85
N MET A 341 2.08 27.60 -2.41
CA MET A 341 0.93 27.73 -3.31
C MET A 341 -0.40 27.91 -2.55
N THR A 342 -0.51 27.37 -1.34
CA THR A 342 -1.76 27.39 -0.54
C THR A 342 -1.75 28.43 0.57
N GLY A 343 -0.58 28.97 0.94
CA GLY A 343 -0.39 29.82 2.12
C GLY A 343 -0.60 29.10 3.46
N LYS A 344 -0.78 27.77 3.46
CA LYS A 344 -1.08 26.97 4.65
C LYS A 344 0.11 26.10 5.00
N SER A 345 0.58 26.20 6.24
CA SER A 345 1.68 25.36 6.71
C SER A 345 1.17 23.95 7.05
N VAL A 346 1.58 22.98 6.25
CA VAL A 346 1.24 21.56 6.41
C VAL A 346 2.49 20.68 6.55
N GLY A 347 3.59 21.01 5.87
CA GLY A 347 4.83 20.24 5.95
C GLY A 347 5.70 20.64 7.14
N LYS A 348 5.68 21.91 7.55
CA LYS A 348 6.55 22.41 8.61
C LYS A 348 6.46 21.63 9.93
N PRO A 349 5.28 21.30 10.49
CA PRO A 349 5.21 20.53 11.74
C PRO A 349 5.84 19.14 11.60
N LEU A 350 5.61 18.45 10.48
CA LEU A 350 6.20 17.15 10.18
C LEU A 350 7.73 17.18 10.16
N PHE A 351 8.33 18.18 9.50
CA PHE A 351 9.79 18.26 9.41
C PHE A 351 10.47 18.73 10.70
N ILE A 352 9.79 19.56 11.50
CA ILE A 352 10.24 19.88 12.86
C ILE A 352 10.25 18.59 13.69
N ARG A 353 9.12 17.88 13.75
CA ARG A 353 9.00 16.65 14.53
C ARG A 353 10.01 15.58 14.10
N ARG A 354 10.18 15.36 12.79
CA ARG A 354 11.19 14.44 12.25
C ARG A 354 12.61 14.83 12.68
N ARG A 355 12.96 16.12 12.60
CA ARG A 355 14.29 16.59 13.01
C ARG A 355 14.48 16.35 14.51
N ASP A 356 13.51 16.76 15.32
CA ASP A 356 13.59 16.63 16.77
C ASP A 356 13.75 15.15 17.18
N LEU A 357 13.00 14.22 16.55
CA LEU A 357 13.16 12.77 16.73
C LEU A 357 14.55 12.28 16.34
N LEU A 358 15.09 12.73 15.20
CA LEU A 358 16.43 12.32 14.77
C LEU A 358 17.51 12.81 15.75
N GLU A 359 17.45 14.06 16.19
CA GLU A 359 18.36 14.61 17.20
C GLU A 359 18.28 13.81 18.51
N ASP A 360 17.07 13.46 18.91
CA ASP A 360 16.77 12.67 20.10
C ASP A 360 17.28 11.23 20.02
N LEU A 361 17.22 10.59 18.85
CA LEU A 361 17.66 9.21 18.59
C LEU A 361 19.18 9.10 18.36
N THR A 362 19.83 10.16 17.85
CA THR A 362 21.28 10.16 17.56
C THR A 362 22.11 10.89 18.62
N GLY A 363 21.47 11.33 19.73
CA GLY A 363 22.16 12.04 20.82
C GLY A 363 22.72 13.41 20.40
N GLY A 364 22.10 14.07 19.42
CA GLY A 364 22.53 15.39 18.93
C GLY A 364 23.83 15.41 18.12
N HIS A 365 24.45 14.26 17.87
CA HIS A 365 25.67 14.19 17.06
C HIS A 365 25.37 14.28 15.56
N PRO A 366 26.07 15.15 14.80
CA PRO A 366 26.04 15.13 13.34
C PRO A 366 26.60 13.79 12.85
N PHE A 367 25.86 13.15 11.95
CA PHE A 367 25.97 11.72 11.66
C PHE A 367 27.34 11.35 11.04
N ASP A 368 28.13 10.58 11.78
CA ASP A 368 29.35 9.87 11.34
C ASP A 368 29.12 8.35 11.17
N GLY A 369 27.87 7.90 11.24
CA GLY A 369 27.48 6.50 11.06
C GLY A 369 27.53 5.63 12.33
N LYS A 370 27.85 6.21 13.49
CA LYS A 370 27.87 5.47 14.77
C LYS A 370 26.61 5.75 15.58
N TYR A 371 25.62 4.86 15.49
CA TYR A 371 24.46 4.89 16.37
C TYR A 371 24.88 4.56 17.82
N GLN A 372 24.57 5.44 18.77
CA GLN A 372 24.66 5.15 20.20
C GLN A 372 23.23 5.06 20.76
N PRO A 373 22.80 3.89 21.27
CA PRO A 373 21.48 3.77 21.89
C PRO A 373 21.37 4.70 23.10
N ARG A 374 20.17 5.21 23.36
CA ARG A 374 19.87 5.93 24.61
C ARG A 374 20.21 5.03 25.79
N ALA A 375 21.01 5.53 26.73
CA ALA A 375 21.38 4.77 27.92
C ALA A 375 20.12 4.34 28.71
N ALA A 376 20.10 3.08 29.17
CA ALA A 376 18.98 2.53 29.95
C ALA A 376 18.80 3.19 31.32
N ASN A 377 19.73 4.03 31.76
CA ASN A 377 19.70 4.68 33.07
C ASN A 377 19.48 6.19 32.95
N GLY A 378 18.25 6.60 33.29
CA GLY A 378 17.96 7.90 33.90
C GLY A 378 17.85 9.10 32.97
N ASN A 379 16.71 9.24 32.30
CA ASN A 379 16.19 10.58 32.01
C ASN A 379 14.97 10.84 32.88
N GLN A 380 15.03 11.91 33.68
CA GLN A 380 13.88 12.40 34.42
C GLN A 380 12.71 12.65 33.46
N PRO A 381 11.46 12.40 33.88
CA PRO A 381 10.29 12.66 33.04
C PRO A 381 10.29 14.14 32.64
N LYS A 382 10.39 14.42 31.34
CA LYS A 382 10.19 15.78 30.81
C LYS A 382 8.79 16.21 31.21
N LYS A 383 8.70 17.34 31.93
CA LYS A 383 7.45 17.95 32.39
C LYS A 383 6.47 18.04 31.22
N ALA A 384 5.24 17.57 31.45
CA ALA A 384 4.12 17.73 30.54
C ALA A 384 4.02 19.20 30.05
N PRO A 385 3.59 19.43 28.80
CA PRO A 385 3.46 20.78 28.28
C PRO A 385 2.52 21.58 29.18
N GLN A 386 3.06 22.65 29.79
CA GLN A 386 2.25 23.58 30.57
C GLN A 386 1.16 24.13 29.66
N GLN A 387 -0.09 23.76 29.95
CA GLN A 387 -1.25 24.47 29.44
C GLN A 387 -1.08 25.94 29.79
N ARG A 388 -0.98 26.80 28.76
CA ARG A 388 -1.01 28.25 28.93
C ARG A 388 -2.34 28.58 29.60
N LYS A 389 -2.29 28.97 30.88
CA LYS A 389 -3.43 29.60 31.55
C LYS A 389 -3.76 30.89 30.78
N PRO A 390 -5.04 31.19 30.52
CA PRO A 390 -5.42 32.46 29.93
C PRO A 390 -5.12 33.58 30.92
N ASP A 391 -4.46 34.63 30.44
CA ASP A 391 -4.21 35.85 31.19
C ASP A 391 -5.53 36.51 31.57
N HIS A 392 -5.90 36.42 32.85
CA HIS A 392 -6.92 37.29 33.43
C HIS A 392 -6.34 38.71 33.53
N LYS A 393 -6.70 39.57 32.57
CA LYS A 393 -6.63 41.02 32.76
C LYS A 393 -7.66 41.40 33.82
N GLY A 394 -7.19 41.61 35.05
CA GLY A 394 -7.95 42.23 36.12
C GLY A 394 -8.26 43.69 35.76
N GLY A 395 -9.53 43.97 35.48
CA GLY A 395 -10.07 45.31 35.56
C GLY A 395 -10.26 45.68 37.03
N GLY A 396 -9.40 46.56 37.53
CA GLY A 396 -9.59 47.19 38.84
C GLY A 396 -10.74 48.18 38.80
N PHE A 397 -11.81 47.90 39.53
CA PHE A 397 -12.76 48.92 39.96
C PHE A 397 -12.19 49.63 41.20
N LYS A 398 -12.09 50.95 41.15
CA LYS A 398 -11.99 51.82 42.33
C LYS A 398 -13.25 52.66 42.41
N LYS A 399 -13.94 52.48 43.55
CA LYS A 399 -14.93 53.30 44.25
C LYS A 399 -16.05 53.97 43.44
#